data_AF-A0A452GEY7-F1
#
_entry.id   AF-A0A452GEY7-F1
#
_cell.length_a   1.000
_cell.length_b   1.000
_cell.length_c   1.000
_cell.angle_alpha   90.00
_cell.angle_beta   90.00
_cell.angle_gamma   90.00
#
_symmetry.space_group_name_H-M   'P 1'
#
loop_
_entity.id
_entity.type
_entity.pdbx_description
1 polymer ?
#
loop_
_entity_poly.entity_id
_entity_poly.type
_entity_poly.pdbx_seq_one_letter_code
_entity_poly.pdbx_strand_id
1 'polypeptide(L)'
;MVAQELATSAEATQGARTKITELRRVVQGLEIELQSLHSMKEALEGTLAETQAGYGDKLTQLRGRGARKEAELVQLRTDAQRQAEEHQQLLDLKTRLEMEIATYRCLLEGDDVRSDAKSPGRQTPPEAVNSSPTSRRVKTMMEKLLDGTVVSSHPEEVEQPL
;
A
#
# COMPACT_ATOMS: atom_id res chain seq x y z
N MET A 1 2.48 -91.26 -24.89
CA MET A 1 3.58 -90.30 -24.68
C MET A 1 3.35 -89.02 -25.49
N VAL A 2 3.32 -89.08 -26.83
CA VAL A 2 3.11 -87.90 -27.71
C VAL A 2 1.82 -87.11 -27.43
N ALA A 3 0.69 -87.79 -27.16
CA ALA A 3 -0.58 -87.11 -26.86
C ALA A 3 -0.55 -86.32 -25.53
N GLN A 4 0.24 -86.76 -24.56
CA GLN A 4 0.37 -86.11 -23.25
C GLN A 4 1.31 -84.90 -23.31
N GLU A 5 2.34 -84.96 -24.15
CA GLU A 5 3.20 -83.81 -24.48
C GLU A 5 2.43 -82.74 -25.27
N LEU A 6 1.57 -83.14 -26.21
CA LEU A 6 0.71 -82.20 -26.94
C LEU A 6 -0.31 -81.52 -26.02
N ALA A 7 -0.90 -82.25 -25.08
CA ALA A 7 -1.84 -81.70 -24.10
C ALA A 7 -1.15 -80.68 -23.17
N THR A 8 0.01 -81.02 -22.61
CA THR A 8 0.80 -80.11 -21.75
C THR A 8 1.30 -78.88 -22.51
N SER A 9 1.72 -79.04 -23.77
CA SER A 9 2.06 -77.91 -24.65
C SER A 9 0.86 -77.01 -24.94
N ALA A 10 -0.34 -77.58 -25.14
CA ALA A 10 -1.55 -76.80 -25.38
C ALA A 10 -1.98 -76.02 -24.12
N GLU A 11 -1.88 -76.62 -22.94
CA GLU A 11 -2.15 -75.96 -21.66
C GLU A 11 -1.18 -74.79 -21.39
N ALA A 12 0.12 -74.98 -21.64
CA ALA A 12 1.12 -73.92 -21.52
C ALA A 12 0.83 -72.74 -22.48
N THR A 13 0.44 -73.05 -23.72
CA THR A 13 0.08 -72.04 -24.72
C THR A 13 -1.18 -71.27 -24.32
N GLN A 14 -2.19 -71.97 -23.78
CA GLN A 14 -3.41 -71.36 -23.27
C GLN A 14 -3.14 -70.46 -22.07
N GLY A 15 -2.27 -70.87 -21.13
CA GLY A 15 -1.85 -70.05 -19.99
C GLY A 15 -1.06 -68.81 -20.40
N ALA A 16 -0.20 -68.90 -21.42
CA ALA A 16 0.46 -67.73 -21.99
C ALA A 16 -0.54 -66.75 -22.60
N ARG A 17 -1.56 -67.27 -23.31
CA ARG A 17 -2.62 -66.44 -23.93
C ARG A 17 -3.46 -65.70 -22.90
N THR A 18 -3.86 -66.35 -21.81
CA THR A 18 -4.62 -65.69 -20.73
C THR A 18 -3.79 -64.60 -20.06
N LYS A 19 -2.50 -64.86 -19.80
CA LYS A 19 -1.58 -63.86 -19.24
C LYS A 19 -1.43 -62.63 -20.15
N ILE A 20 -1.32 -62.85 -21.46
CA ILE A 20 -1.30 -61.74 -22.44
C ILE A 20 -2.59 -60.92 -22.38
N THR A 21 -3.75 -61.56 -22.30
CA THR A 21 -5.03 -60.83 -22.21
C THR A 21 -5.17 -60.04 -20.90
N GLU A 22 -4.69 -60.60 -19.79
CA GLU A 22 -4.70 -59.93 -18.48
C GLU A 22 -3.75 -58.73 -18.47
N LEU A 23 -2.51 -58.88 -18.98
CA LEU A 23 -1.57 -57.79 -19.12
C LEU A 23 -2.11 -56.67 -20.01
N ARG A 24 -2.77 -57.00 -21.13
CA ARG A 24 -3.42 -56.00 -21.99
C ARG A 24 -4.51 -55.23 -21.25
N ARG A 25 -5.32 -55.91 -20.43
CA ARG A 25 -6.36 -55.26 -19.61
C ARG A 25 -5.74 -54.34 -18.55
N VAL A 26 -4.65 -54.74 -17.91
CA VAL A 26 -3.90 -53.91 -16.97
C VAL A 26 -3.33 -52.67 -17.65
N VAL A 27 -2.70 -52.83 -18.83
CA VAL A 27 -2.18 -51.70 -19.61
C VAL A 27 -3.28 -50.71 -19.96
N GLN A 28 -4.42 -51.19 -20.45
CA GLN A 28 -5.58 -50.32 -20.74
C GLN A 28 -6.09 -49.58 -19.50
N GLY A 29 -6.12 -50.25 -18.34
CA GLY A 29 -6.49 -49.61 -17.07
C GLY A 29 -5.54 -48.47 -16.70
N LEU A 30 -4.23 -48.72 -16.80
CA LEU A 30 -3.20 -47.72 -16.52
C LEU A 30 -3.23 -46.56 -17.52
N GLU A 31 -3.51 -46.81 -18.80
CA GLU A 31 -3.66 -45.76 -19.81
C GLU A 31 -4.86 -44.85 -19.49
N ILE A 32 -5.98 -45.42 -19.05
CA ILE A 32 -7.17 -44.64 -18.64
C ILE A 32 -6.87 -43.82 -17.38
N GLU A 33 -6.21 -44.41 -16.39
CA GLU A 33 -5.78 -43.69 -15.17
C GLU A 33 -4.85 -42.53 -15.51
N LEU A 34 -3.87 -42.77 -16.39
CA LEU A 34 -2.94 -41.73 -16.85
C LEU A 34 -3.68 -40.59 -17.55
N GLN A 35 -4.62 -40.91 -18.43
CA GLN A 35 -5.45 -39.91 -19.11
C GLN A 35 -6.30 -39.11 -18.11
N SER A 36 -6.89 -39.78 -17.13
CA SER A 36 -7.68 -39.14 -16.08
C SER A 36 -6.84 -38.19 -15.22
N LEU A 37 -5.63 -38.61 -14.83
CA LEU A 37 -4.68 -37.76 -14.10
C LEU A 37 -4.24 -36.56 -14.93
N HIS A 38 -4.05 -36.73 -16.24
CA HIS A 38 -3.72 -35.63 -17.13
C HIS A 38 -4.85 -34.59 -17.18
N SER A 39 -6.09 -35.02 -17.39
CA SER A 39 -7.25 -34.13 -17.37
C SER A 39 -7.43 -33.42 -16.01
N MET A 40 -7.18 -34.11 -14.90
CA MET A 40 -7.23 -33.50 -13.57
C MET A 40 -6.15 -32.44 -13.40
N LYS A 41 -4.93 -32.70 -13.87
CA LYS A 41 -3.84 -31.74 -13.86
C LYS A 41 -4.21 -30.48 -14.65
N GLU A 42 -4.70 -30.63 -15.88
CA GLU A 42 -5.10 -29.50 -16.72
C GLU A 42 -6.21 -28.66 -16.06
N ALA A 43 -7.19 -29.31 -15.43
CA ALA A 43 -8.24 -28.61 -14.70
C ALA A 43 -7.67 -27.81 -13.51
N LEU A 44 -6.75 -28.40 -12.74
CA LEU A 44 -6.10 -27.71 -11.62
C LEU A 44 -5.25 -26.53 -12.10
N GLU A 45 -4.46 -26.70 -13.16
CA GLU A 45 -3.68 -25.61 -13.78
C GLU A 45 -4.59 -24.49 -14.28
N GLY A 46 -5.74 -24.82 -14.87
CA GLY A 46 -6.75 -23.85 -15.28
C GLY A 46 -7.31 -23.05 -14.10
N THR A 47 -7.75 -23.73 -13.03
CA THR A 47 -8.24 -23.04 -11.83
C THR A 47 -7.17 -22.19 -11.15
N LEU A 48 -5.91 -22.63 -11.18
CA LEU A 48 -4.78 -21.85 -10.66
C LEU A 48 -4.58 -20.57 -11.49
N ALA A 49 -4.60 -20.67 -12.82
CA ALA A 49 -4.46 -19.51 -13.70
C ALA A 49 -5.63 -18.51 -13.52
N GLU A 50 -6.86 -19.01 -13.44
CA GLU A 50 -8.06 -18.18 -13.19
C GLU A 50 -7.98 -17.46 -11.85
N THR A 51 -7.58 -18.17 -10.78
CA THR A 51 -7.44 -17.56 -9.46
C THR A 51 -6.33 -16.51 -9.43
N GLN A 52 -5.17 -16.80 -10.01
CA GLN A 52 -4.06 -15.84 -10.13
C GLN A 52 -4.47 -14.58 -10.90
N ALA A 53 -5.16 -14.73 -12.04
CA ALA A 53 -5.69 -13.61 -12.82
C ALA A 53 -6.70 -12.79 -11.98
N GLY A 54 -7.65 -13.46 -11.32
CA GLY A 54 -8.63 -12.80 -10.48
C GLY A 54 -8.01 -12.04 -9.29
N TYR A 55 -6.92 -12.54 -8.71
CA TYR A 55 -6.16 -11.80 -7.68
C TYR A 55 -5.38 -10.63 -8.27
N GLY A 56 -4.80 -10.77 -9.46
CA GLY A 56 -4.13 -9.70 -10.19
C GLY A 56 -5.06 -8.51 -10.48
N ASP A 57 -6.30 -8.80 -10.91
CA ASP A 57 -7.32 -7.79 -11.16
C ASP A 57 -7.74 -7.06 -9.87
N LYS A 58 -8.02 -7.81 -8.80
CA LYS A 58 -8.36 -7.25 -7.48
C LYS A 58 -7.25 -6.34 -6.95
N LEU A 59 -5.99 -6.77 -7.08
CA LEU A 59 -4.83 -5.98 -6.66
C LEU A 59 -4.73 -4.67 -7.45
N THR A 60 -4.93 -4.73 -8.76
CA THR A 60 -4.92 -3.56 -9.65
C THR A 60 -6.05 -2.60 -9.31
N GLN A 61 -7.25 -3.12 -9.05
CA GLN A 61 -8.39 -2.32 -8.62
C GLN A 61 -8.12 -1.61 -7.27
N LEU A 62 -7.57 -2.33 -6.29
CA LEU A 62 -7.24 -1.76 -4.97
C LEU A 62 -6.17 -0.70 -5.08
N ARG A 63 -5.11 -0.93 -5.86
CA ARG A 63 -4.07 0.07 -6.14
C ARG A 63 -4.65 1.31 -6.81
N GLY A 64 -5.50 1.13 -7.81
CA GLY A 64 -6.18 2.25 -8.48
C GLY A 64 -7.07 3.06 -7.52
N ARG A 65 -7.75 2.39 -6.59
CA ARG A 65 -8.55 3.07 -5.55
C ARG A 65 -7.67 3.82 -4.55
N GLY A 66 -6.54 3.24 -4.15
CA GLY A 66 -5.53 3.89 -3.32
C GLY A 66 -4.98 5.16 -3.96
N ALA A 67 -4.52 5.05 -5.20
CA ALA A 67 -3.97 6.18 -5.95
C ALA A 67 -4.98 7.34 -6.12
N ARG A 68 -6.26 7.04 -6.36
CA ARG A 68 -7.31 8.07 -6.40
C ARG A 68 -7.46 8.78 -5.07
N LYS A 69 -7.43 8.05 -3.95
CA LYS A 69 -7.53 8.64 -2.61
C LYS A 69 -6.30 9.47 -2.25
N GLU A 70 -5.12 9.04 -2.63
CA GLU A 70 -3.89 9.83 -2.48
C GLU A 70 -3.98 11.14 -3.27
N ALA A 71 -4.47 11.09 -4.52
CA ALA A 71 -4.69 12.28 -5.33
C ALA A 71 -5.73 13.24 -4.71
N GLU A 72 -6.87 12.72 -4.23
CA GLU A 72 -7.88 13.50 -3.51
C GLU A 72 -7.29 14.19 -2.26
N LEU A 73 -6.46 13.49 -1.49
CA LEU A 73 -5.80 14.05 -0.29
C LEU A 73 -4.82 15.17 -0.64
N VAL A 74 -4.01 15.00 -1.69
CA VAL A 74 -3.07 16.04 -2.16
C VAL A 74 -3.84 17.28 -2.64
N GLN A 75 -4.93 17.07 -3.37
CA GLN A 75 -5.79 18.16 -3.84
C GLN A 75 -6.39 18.92 -2.64
N LEU A 76 -7.03 18.24 -1.70
CA LEU A 76 -7.61 18.86 -0.51
C LEU A 76 -6.59 19.62 0.33
N ARG A 77 -5.38 19.09 0.48
CA ARG A 77 -4.29 19.78 1.19
C ARG A 77 -3.88 21.07 0.48
N THR A 78 -3.81 21.03 -0.84
CA THR A 78 -3.47 22.21 -1.66
C THR A 78 -4.57 23.26 -1.56
N ASP A 79 -5.83 22.84 -1.66
CA ASP A 79 -7.00 23.73 -1.54
C ASP A 79 -7.08 24.36 -0.15
N ALA A 80 -6.83 23.59 0.91
CA ALA A 80 -6.81 24.09 2.29
C ALA A 80 -5.68 25.10 2.51
N GLN A 81 -4.49 24.85 1.96
CA GLN A 81 -3.38 25.79 2.04
C GLN A 81 -3.69 27.11 1.31
N ARG A 82 -4.25 27.02 0.10
CA ARG A 82 -4.71 28.20 -0.64
C ARG A 82 -5.75 28.99 0.16
N GLN A 83 -6.74 28.32 0.74
CA GLN A 83 -7.77 28.97 1.55
C GLN A 83 -7.18 29.66 2.80
N ALA A 84 -6.15 29.06 3.42
CA ALA A 84 -5.47 29.67 4.55
C ALA A 84 -4.73 30.96 4.14
N GLU A 85 -4.08 30.96 2.97
CA GLU A 85 -3.41 32.14 2.41
C GLU A 85 -4.42 33.26 2.09
N GLU A 86 -5.53 32.94 1.42
CA GLU A 86 -6.61 33.88 1.13
C GLU A 86 -7.21 34.47 2.42
N HIS A 87 -7.41 33.64 3.44
CA HIS A 87 -7.92 34.08 4.73
C HIS A 87 -6.93 35.02 5.44
N GLN A 88 -5.63 34.73 5.39
CA GLN A 88 -4.61 35.61 5.97
C GLN A 88 -4.60 36.99 5.29
N GLN A 89 -4.67 37.03 3.97
CA GLN A 89 -4.74 38.29 3.22
C GLN A 89 -5.97 39.12 3.61
N LEU A 90 -7.12 38.46 3.82
CA LEU A 90 -8.34 39.13 4.25
C LEU A 90 -8.22 39.67 5.68
N LEU A 91 -7.58 38.92 6.59
CA LEU A 91 -7.29 39.39 7.96
C LEU A 91 -6.36 40.60 7.97
N ASP A 92 -5.32 40.60 7.12
CA ASP A 92 -4.38 41.72 7.01
C ASP A 92 -5.11 42.98 6.52
N LEU A 93 -5.97 42.85 5.51
CA LEU A 93 -6.80 43.94 5.02
C LEU A 93 -7.78 44.44 6.08
N LYS A 94 -8.45 43.54 6.80
CA LYS A 94 -9.35 43.90 7.92
C LYS A 94 -8.61 44.71 8.97
N THR A 95 -7.43 44.24 9.39
CA THR A 95 -6.62 44.90 10.42
C THR A 95 -6.22 46.30 9.98
N ARG A 96 -5.81 46.47 8.73
CA ARG A 96 -5.51 47.78 8.15
C ARG A 96 -6.72 48.71 8.15
N LEU A 97 -7.90 48.23 7.74
CA LEU A 97 -9.13 49.03 7.74
C LEU A 97 -9.53 49.43 9.17
N GLU A 98 -9.36 48.54 10.15
CA GLU A 98 -9.60 48.84 11.57
C GLU A 98 -8.66 49.97 12.07
N MET A 99 -7.40 49.99 11.65
CA MET A 99 -6.47 51.09 11.94
C MET A 99 -6.88 52.40 11.27
N GLU A 100 -7.30 52.36 10.01
CA GLU A 100 -7.79 53.54 9.28
C GLU A 100 -9.02 54.13 9.97
N ILE A 101 -10.00 53.29 10.35
CA ILE A 101 -11.20 53.72 11.11
C ILE A 101 -10.82 54.33 12.46
N ALA A 102 -9.89 53.73 13.21
CA ALA A 102 -9.43 54.28 14.49
C ALA A 102 -8.81 55.68 14.32
N THR A 103 -8.01 55.86 13.26
CA THR A 103 -7.42 57.16 12.92
C THR A 103 -8.50 58.18 12.56
N TYR A 104 -9.48 57.79 11.74
CA TYR A 104 -10.60 58.68 11.38
C TYR A 104 -11.43 59.09 12.61
N ARG A 105 -11.66 58.18 13.57
CA ARG A 105 -12.33 58.52 14.84
C ARG A 105 -11.56 59.57 15.64
N CYS A 106 -10.24 59.41 15.81
CA CYS A 106 -9.41 60.39 16.52
C CYS A 106 -9.49 61.78 15.87
N LEU A 107 -9.44 61.84 14.53
CA LEU A 107 -9.54 63.11 13.80
C LEU A 107 -10.93 63.78 13.92
N LEU A 108 -12.01 62.98 14.00
CA LEU A 108 -13.39 63.46 14.12
C LEU A 108 -13.76 63.86 15.56
N GLU A 109 -13.19 63.19 16.56
CA GLU A 109 -13.40 63.50 17.98
C GLU A 109 -12.72 64.82 18.41
N GLY A 110 -11.89 65.42 17.54
CA GLY A 110 -11.29 66.72 17.78
C GLY A 110 -10.20 66.69 18.85
N ASP A 111 -9.57 65.53 19.07
CA ASP A 111 -8.34 65.47 19.86
C ASP A 111 -7.27 66.24 19.10
N ASP A 112 -6.99 67.45 19.60
CA ASP A 112 -5.82 68.24 19.25
C ASP A 112 -4.63 67.29 19.08
N VAL A 113 -3.97 67.41 17.93
CA VAL A 113 -2.61 66.91 17.74
C VAL A 113 -1.70 67.68 18.71
N ARG A 114 -1.77 67.33 20.00
CA ARG A 114 -0.72 67.58 20.98
C ARG A 114 0.38 66.62 20.62
N SER A 115 1.13 67.04 19.60
CA SER A 115 2.58 67.19 19.61
C SER A 115 3.29 66.92 20.95
N ASP A 116 3.10 65.74 21.55
CA ASP A 116 4.09 65.14 22.41
C ASP A 116 5.04 64.36 21.51
N ALA A 117 5.92 65.14 20.87
CA ALA A 117 7.17 64.68 20.33
C ALA A 117 8.03 64.09 21.47
N LYS A 118 7.68 62.88 21.93
CA LYS A 118 8.64 62.01 22.61
C LYS A 118 9.49 61.37 21.52
N SER A 119 10.59 62.07 21.24
CA SER A 119 11.91 61.57 20.83
C SER A 119 11.99 60.08 20.47
N PRO A 120 12.59 59.70 19.32
CA PRO A 120 12.88 58.30 19.02
C PRO A 120 13.99 57.84 19.97
N GLY A 121 13.58 57.27 21.10
CA GLY A 121 14.45 56.54 22.00
C GLY A 121 14.99 55.34 21.26
N ARG A 122 16.21 55.48 20.75
CA ARG A 122 17.13 54.42 20.36
C ARG A 122 17.07 53.29 21.38
N GLN A 123 16.28 52.27 21.08
CA GLN A 123 16.37 50.97 21.74
C GLN A 123 17.11 50.05 20.77
N THR A 124 18.34 49.78 21.18
CA THR A 124 19.20 48.72 20.68
C THR A 124 18.45 47.39 20.60
N PRO A 125 18.69 46.57 19.56
CA PRO A 125 18.07 45.25 19.48
C PRO A 125 18.57 44.38 20.65
N PRO A 126 17.70 43.66 21.38
CA PRO A 126 18.17 42.61 22.25
C PRO A 126 18.72 41.48 21.37
N GLU A 127 19.96 41.12 21.69
CA GLU A 127 20.76 40.07 21.08
C GLU A 127 20.00 38.75 20.97
N ALA A 128 20.34 38.04 19.89
CA ALA A 128 20.08 36.63 19.70
C ALA A 128 20.61 35.83 20.90
N VAL A 129 19.72 35.24 21.69
CA VAL A 129 20.06 34.24 22.67
C VAL A 129 19.06 33.09 22.58
N ASN A 130 19.62 31.90 22.39
CA ASN A 130 19.04 30.55 22.45
C ASN A 130 18.34 30.01 21.21
N SER A 131 19.15 29.63 20.23
CA SER A 131 18.88 28.45 19.40
C SER A 131 18.91 27.19 20.28
N SER A 132 17.79 26.80 20.86
CA SER A 132 17.57 25.42 21.30
C SER A 132 17.58 24.53 20.06
N PRO A 133 18.32 23.41 20.01
CA PRO A 133 18.20 22.49 18.88
C PRO A 133 16.79 21.91 18.91
N THR A 134 15.96 22.27 17.93
CA THR A 134 14.66 21.66 17.70
C THR A 134 14.92 20.25 17.12
N SER A 135 15.17 19.27 18.00
CA SER A 135 15.26 17.86 17.59
C SER A 135 13.88 17.37 17.14
N ARG A 136 13.80 16.72 15.98
CA ARG A 136 12.59 16.03 15.54
C ARG A 136 12.70 14.55 15.93
N ARG A 137 11.77 14.05 16.74
CA ARG A 137 11.68 12.63 17.11
C ARG A 137 10.96 11.87 16.00
N VAL A 138 11.67 10.99 15.29
CA VAL A 138 11.10 10.13 14.26
C VAL A 138 10.94 8.72 14.83
N LYS A 139 9.70 8.21 14.79
CA LYS A 139 9.37 6.82 15.14
C LYS A 139 9.29 6.01 13.86
N THR A 140 10.24 5.13 13.65
CA THR A 140 10.21 4.16 12.55
C THR A 140 9.86 2.79 13.12
N MET A 141 8.78 2.20 12.63
CA MET A 141 8.35 0.85 13.02
C MET A 141 9.00 -0.16 12.07
N MET A 142 9.93 -0.96 12.58
CA MET A 142 10.51 -2.08 11.82
C MET A 142 9.74 -3.37 12.12
N GLU A 143 9.21 -3.99 11.07
CA GLU A 143 8.56 -5.29 11.14
C GLU A 143 9.45 -6.35 10.51
N LYS A 144 9.70 -7.44 11.23
CA LYS A 144 10.42 -8.60 10.70
C LYS A 144 9.42 -9.65 10.23
N LEU A 145 9.36 -9.83 8.91
CA LEU A 145 8.49 -10.78 8.22
C LEU A 145 9.23 -12.10 7.96
N LEU A 146 8.58 -13.22 8.26
CA LEU A 146 8.98 -14.57 7.80
C LEU A 146 7.73 -15.23 7.23
N ASP A 147 7.79 -15.69 5.98
CA ASP A 147 6.67 -16.33 5.27
C ASP A 147 5.35 -15.52 5.29
N GLY A 148 5.47 -14.19 5.16
CA GLY A 148 4.31 -13.29 5.14
C GLY A 148 3.61 -13.11 6.49
N THR A 149 4.13 -13.68 7.57
CA THR A 149 3.65 -13.46 8.94
C THR A 149 4.61 -12.54 9.71
N VAL A 150 4.07 -11.55 10.42
CA VAL A 150 4.87 -10.63 11.26
C VAL A 150 5.29 -11.37 12.53
N VAL A 151 6.59 -11.67 12.66
CA VAL A 151 7.13 -12.43 13.81
C VAL A 151 7.67 -11.50 14.90
N SER A 152 7.98 -10.25 14.57
CA SER A 152 8.47 -9.26 15.54
C SER A 152 8.18 -7.83 15.05
N SER A 153 7.69 -7.00 15.97
CA SER A 153 7.54 -5.55 15.79
C SER A 153 8.20 -4.86 16.99
N HIS A 154 9.20 -4.02 16.73
CA HIS A 154 9.83 -3.19 17.75
C HIS A 154 9.96 -1.74 17.25
N PRO A 155 9.51 -0.74 18.03
CA PRO A 155 9.66 0.66 17.65
C PRO A 155 11.09 1.14 17.89
N GLU A 156 11.72 1.69 16.87
CA GLU A 156 13.02 2.35 16.99
C GLU A 156 12.81 3.87 16.98
N GLU A 157 13.16 4.53 18.09
CA GLU A 157 13.11 5.98 18.24
C GLU A 157 14.49 6.57 17.96
N VAL A 158 14.63 7.29 16.85
CA VAL A 158 15.87 8.01 16.53
C VAL A 158 15.61 9.50 16.64
N GLU A 159 16.39 10.17 17.49
CA GLU A 159 16.37 11.62 17.63
C GLU A 159 17.31 12.23 16.59
N GLN A 160 16.75 12.92 15.60
CA GLN A 160 17.52 13.59 14.56
C GLN A 160 17.50 15.11 14.80
N PRO A 161 18.66 15.78 14.79
CA PRO A 161 18.71 17.23 14.74
C PRO A 161 18.18 17.72 13.38
N LEU A 162 17.47 18.85 13.37
CA LEU A 162 17.07 19.53 12.13
C LEU A 162 18.25 20.25 11.47
#